data_AF-A0A4V1P450-F1
#
_entry.id   AF-A0A4V1P450-F1
#
_cell.length_a   1.000
_cell.length_b   1.000
_cell.length_c   1.000
_cell.angle_alpha   90.00
_cell.angle_beta   90.00
_cell.angle_gamma   90.00
#
_symmetry.space_group_name_H-M   'P 1'
#
loop_
_entity.id
_entity.type
_entity.pdbx_description
1 polymer ?
#
loop_
_entity_poly.entity_id
_entity_poly.type
_entity_poly.pdbx_seq_one_letter_code
_entity_poly.pdbx_strand_id
1 'polypeptide(L)' 'MQEQLENLRNDAADCKSISDLATNLQKRELFARLADHLSVLASEVERAIAATASGTKSER' A
#
# COMPACT_ATOMS: atom_id res chain seq x y z
N MET A 1 -12.05 0.69 6.65
CA MET A 1 -10.94 -0.12 6.08
C MET A 1 -10.64 0.24 4.63
N GLN A 2 -11.64 0.44 3.77
CA GLN A 2 -11.40 0.86 2.37
C GLN A 2 -10.67 2.20 2.24
N GLU A 3 -11.05 3.21 3.03
CA GLU A 3 -10.32 4.50 3.08
C GLU A 3 -8.85 4.33 3.48
N GLN A 4 -8.58 3.49 4.48
CA GLN A 4 -7.20 3.21 4.91
C GLN A 4 -6.39 2.48 3.83
N LEU A 5 -7.04 1.60 3.04
CA LEU A 5 -6.41 0.97 1.88
C LEU A 5 -6.07 2.00 0.79
N GLU A 6 -6.96 2.94 0.52
CA GLU A 6 -6.72 4.02 -0.46
C GLU A 6 -5.57 4.92 -0.01
N ASN A 7 -5.54 5.31 1.26
CA ASN A 7 -4.44 6.10 1.82
C ASN A 7 -3.09 5.39 1.67
N LEU A 8 -3.01 4.10 2.02
CA LEU A 8 -1.77 3.32 1.86
C LEU A 8 -1.30 3.23 0.40
N ARG A 9 -2.24 3.12 -0.55
CA ARG A 9 -1.91 3.10 -1.99
C ARG A 9 -1.42 4.46 -2.48
N ASN A 10 -2.02 5.54 -2.00
CA ASN A 10 -1.59 6.91 -2.31
C ASN A 10 -0.19 7.17 -1.74
N ASP A 11 0.05 6.84 -0.47
CA ASP A 11 1.35 7.01 0.17
C ASP A 11 2.44 6.19 -0.56
N ALA A 12 2.12 4.97 -1.00
CA ALA A 12 3.04 4.14 -1.79
C ALA A 12 3.37 4.80 -3.14
N ALA A 13 2.37 5.35 -3.84
CA ALA A 13 2.54 6.03 -5.12
C ALA A 13 3.36 7.33 -4.96
N ASP A 14 3.13 8.08 -3.90
CA ASP A 14 3.88 9.29 -3.57
C ASP A 14 5.34 8.97 -3.25
N CYS A 15 5.59 7.94 -2.43
CA CYS A 15 6.94 7.48 -2.14
C CYS A 15 7.68 7.03 -3.40
N LYS A 16 7.00 6.29 -4.28
CA LYS A 16 7.58 5.87 -5.57
C LYS A 16 7.93 7.08 -6.44
N SER A 17 7.02 8.05 -6.53
CA SER A 17 7.25 9.29 -7.29
C SER A 17 8.45 10.07 -6.74
N ILE A 18 8.61 10.15 -5.42
CA ILE A 18 9.77 10.78 -4.78
C ILE A 18 11.06 10.02 -5.12
N SER A 19 11.03 8.68 -5.08
CA SER A 19 12.17 7.85 -5.45
C SER A 19 12.61 8.09 -6.90
N ASP A 20 11.65 8.13 -7.83
CA ASP A 20 11.90 8.30 -9.26
C ASP A 20 12.50 9.69 -9.58
N LEU A 21 12.08 10.73 -8.84
CA LEU A 21 12.57 12.10 -9.00
C LEU A 21 13.84 12.41 -8.18
N ALA A 22 14.25 11.53 -7.27
CA ALA A 22 15.38 11.78 -6.40
C ALA A 22 16.72 11.67 -7.14
N THR A 23 17.50 12.75 -7.13
CA THR A 23 18.88 12.78 -7.64
C THR A 23 19.90 12.20 -6.65
N ASN A 24 19.59 12.26 -5.35
CA ASN A 24 20.40 11.63 -4.30
C ASN A 24 20.09 10.13 -4.20
N LEU A 25 21.13 9.29 -4.31
CA LEU A 25 20.99 7.83 -4.30
C LEU A 25 20.39 7.29 -3.00
N GLN A 26 20.80 7.78 -1.83
CA GLN A 26 20.29 7.32 -0.53
C GLN A 26 18.81 7.67 -0.37
N LYS A 27 18.41 8.88 -0.79
CA LYS A 27 17.00 9.30 -0.78
C LYS A 27 16.16 8.40 -1.68
N ARG A 28 16.63 8.14 -2.90
CA ARG A 28 15.96 7.23 -3.85
C ARG A 28 15.73 5.86 -3.25
N GLU A 29 16.79 5.23 -2.70
CA GLU A 29 16.69 3.90 -2.11
C GLU A 29 15.74 3.84 -0.90
N LEU A 30 15.76 4.87 -0.05
CA LEU A 30 14.87 4.96 1.10
C LEU A 30 13.40 5.01 0.66
N PHE A 31 13.06 5.91 -0.26
CA PHE A 31 11.69 6.09 -0.73
C PHE A 31 11.20 4.91 -1.59
N ALA A 32 12.09 4.25 -2.34
CA ALA A 32 11.78 3.00 -3.04
C ALA A 32 11.37 1.91 -2.05
N ARG A 33 12.18 1.67 -1.00
CA ARG A 33 11.86 0.69 0.04
C ARG A 33 10.56 1.01 0.77
N LEU A 34 10.31 2.29 1.05
CA LEU A 34 9.08 2.72 1.70
C LEU A 34 7.85 2.45 0.81
N ALA A 35 7.94 2.74 -0.49
CA ALA A 35 6.88 2.43 -1.44
C ALA A 35 6.58 0.92 -1.51
N ASP A 36 7.62 0.08 -1.49
CA ASP A 36 7.48 -1.38 -1.47
C ASP A 36 6.76 -1.85 -0.20
N HIS A 37 7.17 -1.35 0.98
CA HIS A 37 6.55 -1.72 2.25
C HIS A 37 5.08 -1.28 2.34
N LEU A 38 4.77 -0.07 1.89
CA LEU A 38 3.38 0.43 1.85
C LEU A 38 2.51 -0.38 0.88
N SER A 39 3.08 -0.81 -0.26
CA SER A 39 2.38 -1.67 -1.22
C SER A 39 2.05 -3.05 -0.65
N VAL A 40 2.99 -3.64 0.12
CA VAL A 40 2.75 -4.91 0.83
C VAL A 40 1.64 -4.75 1.86
N LEU A 41 1.69 -3.69 2.67
CA LEU A 41 0.67 -3.43 3.70
C LEU A 41 -0.71 -3.18 3.08
N ALA A 42 -0.79 -2.41 1.99
CA ALA A 42 -2.01 -2.22 1.24
C ALA A 42 -2.59 -3.57 0.76
N SER A 43 -1.73 -4.46 0.25
CA SER A 43 -2.15 -5.79 -0.20
C SER A 43 -2.69 -6.65 0.95
N GLU A 44 -2.11 -6.54 2.15
CA GLU A 44 -2.60 -7.22 3.36
C GLU A 44 -3.97 -6.69 3.79
N VAL A 45 -4.14 -5.36 3.82
CA VAL A 45 -5.41 -4.72 4.16
C VAL A 45 -6.50 -5.10 3.15
N GLU A 46 -6.18 -5.12 1.86
CA GLU A 46 -7.12 -5.58 0.82
C GLU A 46 -7.56 -7.02 1.06
N ARG A 47 -6.62 -7.94 1.38
CA ARG A 47 -6.96 -9.32 1.74
C ARG A 47 -7.85 -9.39 2.98
N ALA A 48 -7.60 -8.59 4.00
CA ALA A 48 -8.43 -8.54 5.20
C ALA A 48 -9.85 -8.01 4.91
N ILE A 49 -9.98 -7.01 4.05
CA ILE A 49 -11.28 -6.50 3.57
C ILE A 49 -12.01 -7.59 2.78
N ALA A 50 -11.32 -8.29 1.87
CA ALA A 50 -11.91 -9.37 1.10
C ALA A 50 -12.36 -10.54 1.99
N ALA A 51 -11.57 -10.90 3.01
CA ALA A 51 -11.90 -11.94 3.97
C ALA A 51 -13.19 -11.60 4.74
N THR A 52 -13.31 -10.37 5.26
CA THR A 52 -14.53 -9.91 5.95
C THR A 52 -15.74 -9.86 5.04
N ALA A 53 -15.58 -9.45 3.78
CA ALA A 53 -16.65 -9.50 2.79
C ALA A 53 -17.08 -10.94 2.45
N SER A 54 -16.13 -11.87 2.35
CA SER A 54 -16.39 -13.27 2.00
C SER A 54 -17.03 -14.08 3.13
N GLY A 55 -16.73 -13.78 4.39
CA GLY A 55 -17.34 -14.42 5.56
C GLY A 55 -18.85 -14.19 5.66
N THR A 56 -19.36 -13.05 5.17
CA THR A 56 -20.80 -12.73 5.18
C THR A 56 -21.64 -13.48 4.15
N LYS A 57 -21.01 -14.19 3.19
CA LYS A 57 -21.73 -14.96 2.15
C LYS A 57 -22.01 -16.42 2.53
N SER A 58 -21.50 -16.93 3.66
CA SER A 58 -21.64 -18.34 4.04
C SER A 58 -22.79 -18.65 5.01
N GLU A 59 -23.59 -17.65 5.43
CA GLU A 59 -24.73 -17.82 6.35
C GLU A 59 -26.09 -17.44 5.70
N ARG A 60 -26.36 -17.88 4.47
CA ARG A 60 -27.71 -17.84 3.90
C ARG A 60 -28.10 -19.16 3.24
#